data_AF-A0A3N1NX62-F1
#
_entry.id   AF-A0A3N1NX62-F1
#
_cell.length_a   1.000
_cell.length_b   1.000
_cell.length_c   1.000
_cell.angle_alpha   90.00
_cell.angle_beta   90.00
_cell.angle_gamma   90.00
#
_symmetry.space_group_name_H-M   'P 1'
#
loop_
_entity.id
_entity.type
_entity.pdbx_description
1 polymer ?
#
loop_
_entity_poly.entity_id
_entity_poly.type
_entity_poly.pdbx_seq_one_letter_code
_entity_poly.pdbx_strand_id
1 'polypeptide(L)'
;MKHSLLFAFVFFLTACSQGPESPRGFSLPEGDLERGEQVFVQYDCLSCHRLQGYDAVVTERELDTPIILGGTVTKVKTYAELLTSVINPSHRLASGYQDEQIMDDAGQSLMRNYNDIMTVSELIDLVAFLESYYELNPYAQSHYHMYYP
;
A
#
# COMPACT_ATOMS: atom_id res chain seq x y z
N MET A 1 -10.40 46.22 -14.47
CA MET A 1 -9.74 45.32 -15.45
C MET A 1 -8.69 44.40 -14.82
N LYS A 2 -7.75 44.90 -13.98
CA LYS A 2 -6.77 44.03 -13.28
C LYS A 2 -7.38 42.97 -12.34
N HIS A 3 -8.49 43.30 -11.65
CA HIS A 3 -9.18 42.35 -10.76
C HIS A 3 -9.98 41.26 -11.50
N SER A 4 -10.48 41.53 -12.71
CA SER A 4 -11.16 40.51 -13.54
C SER A 4 -10.20 39.44 -14.05
N LEU A 5 -8.94 39.79 -14.31
CA LEU A 5 -7.89 38.84 -14.72
C LEU A 5 -7.47 37.91 -13.57
N LEU A 6 -7.50 38.42 -12.33
CA LEU A 6 -7.19 37.64 -11.14
C LEU A 6 -8.30 36.61 -10.82
N PHE A 7 -9.56 36.99 -11.03
CA PHE A 7 -10.72 36.10 -10.80
C PHE A 7 -10.79 34.95 -11.81
N ALA A 8 -10.37 35.18 -13.06
CA ALA A 8 -10.33 34.15 -14.09
C ALA A 8 -9.30 33.04 -13.78
N PHE A 9 -8.20 33.36 -13.10
CA PHE A 9 -7.15 32.39 -12.77
C PHE A 9 -7.57 31.40 -11.67
N VAL A 10 -8.44 31.81 -10.74
CA VAL A 10 -8.94 30.95 -9.64
C VAL A 10 -9.89 29.85 -10.15
N PHE A 11 -10.64 30.11 -11.22
CA PHE A 11 -11.56 29.13 -11.80
C PHE A 11 -10.85 27.97 -12.52
N PHE A 12 -9.60 28.13 -12.95
CA PHE A 12 -8.84 27.05 -13.60
C PHE A 12 -8.30 25.98 -12.63
N LEU A 13 -8.39 26.20 -11.32
CA LEU A 13 -7.87 25.26 -10.31
C LEU A 13 -8.90 24.21 -9.85
N THR A 14 -10.17 24.29 -10.28
CA THR A 14 -11.24 23.36 -9.84
C THR A 14 -11.48 22.18 -10.79
N ALA A 15 -10.72 22.09 -11.90
CA ALA A 15 -10.83 20.98 -12.86
C ALA A 15 -10.17 19.67 -12.40
N CYS A 16 -9.42 19.70 -11.30
CA CYS A 16 -8.70 18.53 -10.80
C CYS A 16 -9.68 17.53 -10.17
N SER A 17 -9.74 16.30 -10.69
CA SER A 17 -10.37 15.08 -10.11
C SER A 17 -11.84 14.73 -10.45
N GLN A 18 -12.49 15.29 -11.48
CA GLN A 18 -13.84 14.83 -11.91
C GLN A 18 -13.84 13.93 -13.15
N GLY A 19 -12.67 13.48 -13.62
CA GLY A 19 -12.56 12.56 -14.76
C GLY A 19 -12.94 11.11 -14.41
N PRO A 20 -13.02 10.21 -15.42
CA PRO A 20 -13.37 8.80 -15.25
C PRO A 20 -12.42 8.03 -14.31
N GLU A 21 -11.18 8.48 -14.16
CA GLU A 21 -10.16 7.90 -13.26
C GLU A 21 -10.23 8.48 -11.82
N SER A 22 -11.31 9.17 -11.46
CA SER A 22 -11.44 9.77 -10.14
C SER A 22 -11.66 8.70 -9.05
N PRO A 23 -10.93 8.74 -7.92
CA PRO A 23 -11.23 7.87 -6.78
C PRO A 23 -12.49 8.32 -6.01
N ARG A 24 -13.12 9.44 -6.39
CA ARG A 24 -14.28 9.98 -5.67
C ARG A 24 -15.47 9.04 -5.81
N GLY A 25 -16.01 8.59 -4.68
CA GLY A 25 -17.13 7.65 -4.64
C GLY A 25 -16.71 6.18 -4.72
N PHE A 26 -15.42 5.89 -4.84
CA PHE A 26 -14.90 4.54 -4.68
C PHE A 26 -14.82 4.21 -3.18
N SER A 27 -15.56 3.18 -2.77
CA SER A 27 -15.51 2.63 -1.42
C SER A 27 -15.75 1.13 -1.50
N LEU A 28 -14.94 0.36 -0.80
CA LEU A 28 -15.18 -1.05 -0.59
C LEU A 28 -15.84 -1.25 0.79
N PRO A 29 -16.61 -2.33 0.98
CA PRO A 29 -17.17 -2.64 2.29
C PRO A 29 -16.06 -2.96 3.29
N GLU A 30 -16.40 -2.93 4.57
CA GLU A 30 -15.49 -3.42 5.62
C GLU A 30 -15.20 -4.91 5.39
N GLY A 31 -13.94 -5.29 5.56
CA GLY A 31 -13.49 -6.68 5.48
C GLY A 31 -13.45 -7.37 6.84
N ASP A 32 -13.38 -8.68 6.80
CA ASP A 32 -13.27 -9.54 7.99
C ASP A 32 -11.80 -9.94 8.22
N LEU A 33 -11.28 -9.64 9.42
CA LEU A 33 -9.87 -9.87 9.76
C LEU A 33 -9.51 -11.37 9.81
N GLU A 34 -10.41 -12.21 10.34
CA GLU A 34 -10.14 -13.65 10.49
C GLU A 34 -10.15 -14.33 9.12
N ARG A 35 -11.08 -13.95 8.25
CA ARG A 35 -11.09 -14.41 6.85
C ARG A 35 -9.88 -13.87 6.09
N GLY A 36 -9.46 -12.62 6.35
CA GLY A 36 -8.28 -12.04 5.72
C GLY A 36 -6.99 -12.76 6.09
N GLU A 37 -6.85 -13.20 7.34
CA GLU A 37 -5.75 -14.07 7.78
C GLU A 37 -5.76 -15.40 7.02
N GLN A 38 -6.93 -16.03 6.88
CA GLN A 38 -7.08 -17.28 6.12
C GLN A 38 -6.64 -17.09 4.66
N VAL A 39 -7.04 -15.98 4.02
CA VAL A 39 -6.62 -15.62 2.66
C VAL A 39 -5.10 -15.42 2.58
N PHE A 40 -4.51 -14.70 3.55
CA PHE A 40 -3.08 -14.44 3.60
C PHE A 40 -2.24 -15.74 3.63
N VAL A 41 -2.72 -16.76 4.35
CA VAL A 41 -2.10 -18.09 4.40
C VAL A 41 -2.44 -18.92 3.16
N GLN A 42 -3.69 -18.91 2.72
CA GLN A 42 -4.18 -19.68 1.56
C GLN A 42 -3.44 -19.33 0.27
N TYR A 43 -3.20 -18.04 0.02
CA TYR A 43 -2.46 -17.55 -1.15
C TYR A 43 -0.95 -17.50 -0.91
N ASP A 44 -0.47 -18.13 0.16
CA ASP A 44 0.96 -18.32 0.45
C ASP A 44 1.76 -16.99 0.42
N CYS A 45 1.17 -15.92 0.97
CA CYS A 45 1.81 -14.60 0.98
C CYS A 45 3.13 -14.61 1.78
N LEU A 46 3.27 -15.53 2.73
CA LEU A 46 4.43 -15.71 3.60
C LEU A 46 5.67 -16.31 2.92
N SER A 47 5.53 -16.88 1.72
CA SER A 47 6.66 -17.37 0.93
C SER A 47 7.62 -16.24 0.54
N CYS A 48 7.09 -15.04 0.31
CA CYS A 48 7.85 -13.82 -0.02
C CYS A 48 7.83 -12.78 1.12
N HIS A 49 6.75 -12.71 1.90
CA HIS A 49 6.57 -11.69 2.93
C HIS A 49 6.85 -12.19 4.34
N ARG A 50 7.27 -11.28 5.21
CA ARG A 50 7.28 -11.48 6.66
C ARG A 50 6.27 -10.57 7.32
N LEU A 51 5.44 -11.13 8.20
CA LEU A 51 4.51 -10.42 9.06
C LEU A 51 4.76 -10.78 10.52
N GLN A 52 4.75 -9.80 11.41
CA GLN A 52 4.98 -10.03 12.84
C GLN A 52 3.95 -11.02 13.39
N GLY A 53 4.43 -12.06 14.09
CA GLY A 53 3.58 -13.13 14.64
C GLY A 53 3.42 -14.36 13.75
N TYR A 54 3.87 -14.32 12.49
CA TYR A 54 3.73 -15.41 11.51
C TYR A 54 5.04 -16.12 11.15
N ASP A 55 6.17 -15.76 11.77
CA ASP A 55 7.49 -16.31 11.42
C ASP A 55 7.57 -17.85 11.54
N ALA A 56 6.81 -18.44 12.46
CA ALA A 56 6.80 -19.89 12.69
C ALA A 56 5.99 -20.69 11.65
N VAL A 57 5.18 -20.01 10.83
CA VAL A 57 4.31 -20.64 9.83
C VAL A 57 5.06 -20.95 8.52
N VAL A 58 6.25 -20.37 8.34
CA VAL A 58 7.01 -20.44 7.08
C VAL A 58 7.88 -21.70 7.03
N THR A 59 7.52 -22.65 6.16
CA THR A 59 8.32 -23.86 5.94
C THR A 59 9.36 -23.68 4.82
N GLU A 60 9.03 -22.90 3.80
CA GLU A 60 9.90 -22.61 2.64
C GLU A 60 9.72 -21.13 2.23
N ARG A 61 10.81 -20.49 1.77
CA ARG A 61 10.78 -19.11 1.26
C ARG A 61 11.22 -19.06 -0.19
N GLU A 62 10.55 -18.23 -0.98
CA GLU A 62 10.94 -17.91 -2.34
C GLU A 62 11.98 -16.78 -2.40
N LEU A 63 12.05 -15.95 -1.36
CA LEU A 63 13.03 -14.87 -1.23
C LEU A 63 14.01 -15.13 -0.07
N ASP A 64 15.32 -14.96 -0.34
CA ASP A 64 16.37 -15.00 0.68
C ASP A 64 16.13 -13.96 1.78
N THR A 65 15.77 -12.74 1.36
CA THR A 65 15.38 -11.65 2.25
C THR A 65 13.89 -11.36 2.05
N PRO A 66 13.01 -11.76 2.98
CA PRO A 66 11.58 -11.56 2.82
C PRO A 66 11.21 -10.09 2.95
N ILE A 67 10.18 -9.69 2.20
CA ILE A 67 9.64 -8.33 2.22
C ILE A 67 8.81 -8.14 3.50
N ILE A 68 9.24 -7.23 4.36
CA ILE A 68 8.54 -6.93 5.61
C ILE A 68 7.22 -6.21 5.35
N LEU A 69 6.13 -6.74 5.91
CA LEU A 69 4.81 -6.14 5.97
C LEU A 69 4.48 -5.65 7.40
N GLY A 70 3.56 -4.70 7.49
CA GLY A 70 3.13 -4.10 8.76
C GLY A 70 4.18 -3.21 9.43
N GLY A 71 3.99 -2.99 10.72
CA GLY A 71 4.86 -2.22 11.59
C GLY A 71 4.58 -0.72 11.58
N THR A 72 5.45 0.01 12.27
CA THR A 72 5.34 1.46 12.44
C THR A 72 5.84 2.20 11.19
N VAL A 73 4.94 2.92 10.52
CA VAL A 73 5.22 3.65 9.27
C VAL A 73 5.14 5.16 9.47
N THR A 74 5.93 5.92 8.70
CA THR A 74 5.94 7.39 8.74
C THR A 74 4.80 8.03 7.93
N LYS A 75 4.10 7.24 7.12
CA LYS A 75 2.94 7.65 6.32
C LYS A 75 1.84 6.61 6.48
N VAL A 76 0.59 7.08 6.58
CA VAL A 76 -0.61 6.24 6.58
C VAL A 76 -0.55 5.34 5.35
N LYS A 77 -0.58 4.02 5.57
CA LYS A 77 -0.93 3.08 4.51
C LYS A 77 -2.44 3.08 4.44
N THR A 78 -2.96 3.58 3.33
CA THR A 78 -4.41 3.57 3.13
C THR A 78 -4.83 2.21 2.59
N TYR A 79 -6.05 1.81 2.89
CA TYR A 79 -6.73 0.70 2.24
C TYR A 79 -6.48 0.66 0.72
N ALA A 80 -6.60 1.80 0.02
CA ALA A 80 -6.38 1.89 -1.41
C ALA A 80 -4.92 1.62 -1.83
N GLU A 81 -3.94 2.08 -1.04
CA GLU A 81 -2.52 1.79 -1.30
C GLU A 81 -2.24 0.28 -1.14
N LEU A 82 -2.76 -0.35 -0.08
CA LEU A 82 -2.61 -1.79 0.16
C LEU A 82 -3.28 -2.63 -0.94
N LEU A 83 -4.53 -2.32 -1.27
CA LEU A 83 -5.26 -2.98 -2.34
C LEU A 83 -4.50 -2.87 -3.67
N THR A 84 -4.03 -1.67 -4.02
CA THR A 84 -3.28 -1.45 -5.26
C THR A 84 -2.01 -2.29 -5.31
N SER A 85 -1.29 -2.42 -4.18
CA SER A 85 -0.11 -3.27 -4.09
C SER A 85 -0.41 -4.76 -4.31
N VAL A 86 -1.61 -5.25 -3.97
CA VAL A 86 -2.01 -6.64 -4.19
C VAL A 86 -2.42 -6.88 -5.65
N ILE A 87 -3.26 -6.02 -6.23
CA ILE A 87 -3.82 -6.25 -7.58
C ILE A 87 -2.91 -5.77 -8.72
N ASN A 88 -1.93 -4.94 -8.40
CA ASN A 88 -0.97 -4.38 -9.34
C ASN A 88 0.44 -4.33 -8.72
N PRO A 89 1.06 -5.50 -8.47
CA PRO A 89 2.31 -5.59 -7.70
C PRO A 89 3.49 -4.86 -8.37
N SER A 90 3.51 -4.74 -9.69
CA SER A 90 4.54 -4.00 -10.43
C SER A 90 4.34 -2.47 -10.40
N HIS A 91 3.22 -1.96 -9.88
CA HIS A 91 2.98 -0.50 -9.83
C HIS A 91 3.94 0.23 -8.90
N ARG A 92 4.29 -0.41 -7.79
CA ARG A 92 5.20 0.15 -6.78
C ARG A 92 5.88 -0.97 -6.00
N LEU A 93 7.21 -1.01 -6.12
CA LEU A 93 8.03 -2.03 -5.50
C LEU A 93 8.55 -1.59 -4.12
N ALA A 94 8.94 -2.57 -3.30
CA ALA A 94 9.40 -2.33 -1.94
C ALA A 94 10.74 -1.57 -1.93
N SER A 95 10.81 -0.47 -1.19
CA SER A 95 12.04 0.30 -1.04
C SER A 95 13.04 -0.38 -0.10
N GLY A 96 14.34 -0.27 -0.39
CA GLY A 96 15.41 -0.83 0.46
C GLY A 96 15.76 -2.28 0.16
N TYR A 97 15.23 -2.82 -0.95
CA TYR A 97 15.59 -4.13 -1.50
C TYR A 97 16.30 -3.91 -2.83
N GLN A 98 17.17 -4.84 -3.21
CA GLN A 98 17.84 -4.80 -4.51
C GLN A 98 16.86 -5.22 -5.60
N ASP A 99 16.95 -4.60 -6.78
CA ASP A 99 16.03 -4.85 -7.89
C ASP A 99 16.04 -6.34 -8.28
N GLU A 100 17.20 -6.99 -8.29
CA GLU A 100 17.36 -8.40 -8.65
C GLU A 100 16.69 -9.36 -7.64
N GLN A 101 16.34 -8.88 -6.45
CA GLN A 101 15.65 -9.68 -5.43
C GLN A 101 14.13 -9.62 -5.55
N ILE A 102 13.59 -8.62 -6.25
CA ILE A 102 12.15 -8.33 -6.24
C ILE A 102 11.55 -8.16 -7.63
N MET A 103 12.39 -8.17 -8.67
CA MET A 103 11.99 -8.03 -10.07
C MET A 103 12.50 -9.18 -10.95
N ASP A 104 11.77 -9.47 -12.02
CA ASP A 104 12.25 -10.28 -13.14
C ASP A 104 13.13 -9.47 -14.11
N ASP A 105 13.69 -10.13 -15.12
CA ASP A 105 14.53 -9.50 -16.15
C ASP A 105 13.78 -8.42 -16.99
N ALA A 106 12.45 -8.40 -16.94
CA ALA A 106 11.60 -7.42 -17.59
C ALA A 106 11.24 -6.22 -16.68
N GLY A 107 11.71 -6.22 -15.43
CA GLY A 107 11.43 -5.19 -14.43
C GLY A 107 10.05 -5.29 -13.79
N GLN A 108 9.40 -6.46 -13.88
CA GLN A 108 8.12 -6.73 -13.22
C GLN A 108 8.33 -7.34 -11.85
N SER A 109 7.39 -7.11 -10.93
CA SER A 109 7.46 -7.71 -9.60
C SER A 109 7.49 -9.25 -9.68
N LEU A 110 8.33 -9.87 -8.84
CA LEU A 110 8.28 -11.32 -8.59
C LEU A 110 7.03 -11.76 -7.81
N MET A 111 6.29 -10.82 -7.20
CA MET A 111 5.02 -11.13 -6.55
C MET A 111 4.02 -11.63 -7.59
N ARG A 112 3.47 -12.83 -7.34
CA ARG A 112 2.46 -13.46 -8.20
C ARG A 112 1.23 -12.56 -8.34
N ASN A 113 0.65 -12.54 -9.53
CA ASN A 113 -0.62 -11.86 -9.77
C ASN A 113 -1.79 -12.80 -9.42
N TYR A 114 -2.69 -12.34 -8.55
CA TYR A 114 -3.84 -13.13 -8.07
C TYR A 114 -5.18 -12.72 -8.69
N ASN A 115 -5.21 -11.75 -9.62
CA ASN A 115 -6.44 -11.13 -10.11
C ASN A 115 -7.43 -12.11 -10.75
N ASP A 116 -6.92 -13.21 -11.32
CA ASP A 116 -7.74 -14.22 -12.00
C ASP A 116 -8.26 -15.31 -11.04
N ILE A 117 -7.75 -15.37 -9.82
CA ILE A 117 -8.02 -16.48 -8.87
C ILE A 117 -8.45 -16.04 -7.47
N MET A 118 -8.27 -14.77 -7.12
CA MET A 118 -8.72 -14.19 -5.85
C MET A 118 -10.04 -13.46 -6.08
N THR A 119 -11.06 -13.86 -5.32
CA THR A 119 -12.34 -13.17 -5.37
C THR A 119 -12.24 -11.78 -4.76
N VAL A 120 -13.16 -10.90 -5.16
CA VAL A 120 -13.25 -9.55 -4.58
C VAL A 120 -13.46 -9.61 -3.06
N SER A 121 -14.22 -10.58 -2.56
CA SER A 121 -14.41 -10.76 -1.11
C SER A 121 -13.12 -11.14 -0.39
N GLU A 122 -12.35 -12.09 -0.93
CA GLU A 122 -11.06 -12.47 -0.35
C GLU A 122 -10.07 -11.29 -0.36
N LEU A 123 -10.04 -10.51 -1.43
CA LEU A 123 -9.22 -9.30 -1.51
C LEU A 123 -9.62 -8.28 -0.44
N ILE A 124 -10.93 -8.05 -0.25
CA ILE A 124 -11.44 -7.11 0.75
C ILE A 124 -11.01 -7.54 2.16
N ASP A 125 -11.20 -8.82 2.48
CA ASP A 125 -10.84 -9.40 3.77
C ASP A 125 -9.31 -9.34 3.98
N LEU A 126 -8.52 -9.71 2.97
CA LEU A 126 -7.06 -9.65 3.00
C LEU A 126 -6.54 -8.24 3.28
N VAL A 127 -7.07 -7.23 2.60
CA VAL A 127 -6.63 -5.84 2.79
C VAL A 127 -6.99 -5.35 4.20
N ALA A 128 -8.17 -5.70 4.71
CA ALA A 128 -8.56 -5.37 6.09
C ALA A 128 -7.61 -6.01 7.10
N PHE A 129 -7.27 -7.29 6.91
CA PHE A 129 -6.27 -7.98 7.73
C PHE A 129 -4.92 -7.27 7.68
N LEU A 130 -4.38 -6.99 6.49
CA LEU A 130 -3.08 -6.30 6.34
C LEU A 130 -3.07 -4.92 7.00
N GLU A 131 -4.13 -4.13 6.82
CA GLU A 131 -4.26 -2.78 7.40
C GLU A 131 -4.13 -2.81 8.93
N SER A 132 -4.65 -3.85 9.58
CA SER A 132 -4.58 -3.99 11.04
C SER A 132 -3.15 -4.12 11.62
N TYR A 133 -2.16 -4.43 10.78
CA TYR A 133 -0.75 -4.54 11.18
C TYR A 133 0.06 -3.26 10.95
N TYR A 134 -0.55 -2.19 10.44
CA TYR A 134 0.14 -0.92 10.22
C TYR A 134 -0.21 0.09 11.32
N GLU A 135 0.83 0.60 11.98
CA GLU A 135 0.71 1.67 12.95
C GLU A 135 1.37 2.94 12.45
N LEU A 136 0.73 4.08 12.67
CA LEU A 136 1.29 5.37 12.31
C LEU A 136 2.28 5.85 13.38
N ASN A 137 3.51 6.14 12.97
CA ASN A 137 4.43 6.90 13.82
C ASN A 137 3.98 8.37 13.85
N PRO A 138 3.60 8.93 15.00
CA PRO A 138 3.31 10.35 15.08
C PRO A 138 4.60 11.13 14.78
N TYR A 139 4.53 12.11 13.88
CA TYR A 139 5.67 12.98 13.58
C TYR A 139 6.14 13.68 14.87
N ALA A 140 7.35 13.36 15.33
CA ALA A 140 8.02 14.14 16.37
C ALA A 140 8.38 15.51 15.78
N GLN A 141 7.76 16.57 16.30
CA GLN A 141 8.05 17.94 15.88
C GLN A 141 9.55 18.22 15.99
N SER A 142 10.16 18.72 14.91
CA SER A 142 11.56 19.15 14.95
C SER A 142 11.70 20.28 15.98
N HIS A 143 12.50 20.06 17.03
CA HIS A 143 12.88 21.14 17.93
C HIS A 143 13.82 22.09 17.17
N TYR A 144 13.27 23.22 16.71
CA TYR A 144 14.10 24.28 16.15
C TYR A 144 15.05 24.80 17.22
N HIS A 145 16.36 24.75 16.94
CA HIS A 145 17.33 25.49 17.74
C HIS A 145 17.05 26.99 17.53
N MET A 146 16.62 27.67 18.60
CA MET A 146 16.53 29.12 18.63
C MET A 146 17.92 29.70 18.38
N TYR A 147 18.17 30.21 17.17
CA TYR A 147 19.35 31.01 16.90
C TYR A 147 19.16 32.36 17.59
N TYR A 148 20.01 32.66 18.58
CA TYR A 148 20.08 33.99 19.18
C TYR A 148 20.87 34.91 18.23
N PRO A 149 20.39 36.14 17.96
CA PRO A 149 21.10 37.12 17.13
C PRO A 149 22.38 37.63 17.76
#